data_AF-A0AAU6SET6-F1
#
_entry.id   AF-A0AAU6SET6-F1
#
_cell.length_a   1.000
_cell.length_b   1.000
_cell.length_c   1.000
_cell.angle_alpha   90.00
_cell.angle_beta   90.00
_cell.angle_gamma   90.00
#
_symmetry.space_group_name_H-M   'P 1'
#
loop_
_entity.id
_entity.type
_entity.pdbx_description
1 polymer ?
#
loop_
_entity_poly.entity_id
_entity_poly.type
_entity_poly.pdbx_seq_one_letter_code
_entity_poly.pdbx_strand_id
1 'polypeptide(L)'
;MRRKDEFIWLRLLDPEEDIVRRARDVLGIHPTAVADVVSRRQQPKVQKFDEHLFVMLWNALHMPDEALVLGETFRYIGEGWLLTVQRGNGGEPPDLPELLAEAPEHARADTMPAAYTIMAEIVDGYASAAAAVESALEELEEQVFSESEREDHHRIYRIRKDIGRWTGRCRASPARCTRAPGISRRSPSAASASCPTSMTSSTTRPARPP
;
A
#
# COMPACT_ATOMS: atom_id res chain seq x y z
N MET A 1 25.39 7.53 -16.12
CA MET A 1 24.12 8.06 -16.65
C MET A 1 23.12 6.90 -16.61
N ARG A 2 22.12 6.94 -15.72
CA ARG A 2 20.99 5.99 -15.79
C ARG A 2 20.13 6.35 -17.00
N ARG A 3 19.70 5.37 -17.79
CA ARG A 3 18.62 5.57 -18.77
C ARG A 3 17.39 6.06 -18.02
N LYS A 4 16.59 6.89 -18.68
CA LYS A 4 15.43 7.57 -18.10
C LYS A 4 14.27 6.61 -17.73
N ASP A 5 14.45 5.32 -17.95
CA ASP A 5 13.42 4.27 -17.87
C ASP A 5 13.92 3.01 -17.13
N GLU A 6 14.96 3.13 -16.30
CA GLU A 6 15.49 2.01 -15.50
C GLU A 6 15.58 2.37 -14.02
N PHE A 7 14.84 1.63 -13.20
CA PHE A 7 14.91 1.70 -11.74
C PHE A 7 15.48 0.41 -11.17
N ILE A 8 16.07 0.48 -9.98
CA ILE A 8 16.56 -0.70 -9.27
C ILE A 8 15.45 -1.23 -8.36
N TRP A 9 15.05 -2.47 -8.56
CA TRP A 9 14.14 -3.14 -7.63
C TRP A 9 14.87 -4.17 -6.77
N LEU A 10 14.85 -3.96 -5.46
CA LEU A 10 15.35 -4.90 -4.47
C LEU A 10 14.16 -5.57 -3.77
N ARG A 11 14.00 -6.87 -3.98
CA ARG A 11 13.00 -7.71 -3.30
C ARG A 11 13.69 -8.52 -2.21
N LEU A 12 13.20 -8.42 -0.98
CA LEU A 12 13.65 -9.23 0.15
C LEU A 12 12.47 -10.07 0.66
N LEU A 13 12.65 -11.39 0.67
CA LEU A 13 11.68 -12.34 1.19
C LEU A 13 12.12 -12.84 2.56
N ASP A 14 11.28 -12.65 3.56
CA ASP A 14 11.53 -12.98 4.97
C ASP A 14 12.98 -12.72 5.44
N PRO A 15 13.52 -11.50 5.19
CA PRO A 15 14.93 -11.24 5.46
C PRO A 15 15.23 -11.24 6.96
N GLU A 16 16.44 -11.69 7.29
CA GLU A 16 17.06 -11.45 8.58
C GLU A 16 17.24 -9.95 8.84
N GLU A 17 17.23 -9.57 10.11
CA GLU A 17 17.29 -8.16 10.51
C GLU A 17 18.55 -7.44 9.99
N ASP A 18 19.69 -8.13 9.98
CA ASP A 18 20.96 -7.55 9.51
C ASP A 18 20.99 -7.28 8.02
N ILE A 19 20.19 -8.00 7.22
CA ILE A 19 20.03 -7.73 5.79
C ILE A 19 19.22 -6.45 5.60
N VAL A 20 18.14 -6.27 6.37
CA VAL A 20 17.32 -5.05 6.31
C VAL A 20 18.13 -3.83 6.74
N ARG A 21 18.93 -3.94 7.81
CA ARG A 21 19.82 -2.87 8.26
C ARG A 21 20.88 -2.50 7.21
N ARG A 22 21.47 -3.48 6.52
CA ARG A 22 22.40 -3.20 5.42
C ARG A 22 21.72 -2.52 4.24
N ALA A 23 20.53 -2.96 3.87
CA ALA A 23 19.75 -2.31 2.81
C ALA A 23 19.42 -0.85 3.15
N ARG A 24 19.12 -0.56 4.42
CA ARG A 24 18.95 0.81 4.91
C ARG A 24 20.17 1.69 4.61
N ASP A 25 21.36 1.21 5.01
CA ASP A 25 22.60 1.99 4.91
C ASP A 25 22.98 2.27 3.46
N VAL A 26 22.76 1.29 2.58
CA VAL A 26 23.03 1.43 1.14
C VAL A 26 22.05 2.38 0.45
N LEU A 27 20.77 2.37 0.86
CA LEU A 27 19.70 3.14 0.20
C LEU A 27 19.41 4.49 0.86
N GLY A 28 20.10 4.84 1.95
CA GLY A 28 19.86 6.10 2.68
C GLY A 28 18.50 6.14 3.41
N ILE A 29 17.93 4.98 3.75
CA ILE A 29 16.60 4.94 4.38
C ILE A 29 16.68 5.49 5.81
N HIS A 30 15.71 6.31 6.19
CA HIS A 30 15.66 6.90 7.51
C HIS A 30 15.59 5.79 8.60
N PRO A 31 16.37 5.87 9.70
CA PRO A 31 16.46 4.81 10.70
C PRO A 31 15.11 4.35 11.27
N THR A 32 14.20 5.30 11.51
CA THR A 32 12.83 5.02 11.99
C THR A 32 12.01 4.18 11.01
N ALA A 33 12.26 4.33 9.71
CA ALA A 33 11.48 3.64 8.69
C ALA A 33 11.80 2.14 8.65
N VAL A 34 13.03 1.74 8.99
CA VAL A 34 13.42 0.31 9.10
C VAL A 34 13.04 -0.31 10.45
N ALA A 35 12.96 0.49 11.51
CA ALA A 35 12.46 0.01 12.80
C ALA A 35 11.06 -0.63 12.67
N ASP A 36 10.24 -0.14 11.73
CA ASP A 36 8.93 -0.70 11.43
C ASP A 36 8.97 -2.11 10.81
N VAL A 37 10.00 -2.45 10.02
CA VAL A 37 10.17 -3.80 9.43
C VAL A 37 10.63 -4.81 10.48
N VAL A 38 11.33 -4.33 11.51
CA VAL A 38 11.77 -5.12 12.66
C VAL A 38 10.63 -5.29 13.66
N SER A 39 9.86 -4.23 13.89
CA SER A 39 8.68 -4.26 14.74
C SER A 39 7.58 -5.07 14.06
N ARG A 40 7.37 -6.31 14.51
CA ARG A 40 6.29 -7.15 14.00
C ARG A 40 4.93 -6.51 14.32
N ARG A 41 3.94 -6.65 13.43
CA ARG A 41 2.53 -6.27 13.63
C ARG A 41 2.21 -4.77 13.56
N GLN A 42 2.80 -4.10 12.58
CA GLN A 42 2.38 -2.74 12.24
C GLN A 42 0.97 -2.75 11.60
N GLN A 43 0.31 -1.60 11.61
CA GLN A 43 -0.89 -1.36 10.80
C GLN A 43 -0.52 -0.81 9.42
N PRO A 44 -1.35 -1.05 8.39
CA PRO A 44 -1.16 -0.46 7.09
C PRO A 44 -1.09 1.06 7.21
N LYS A 45 -0.02 1.64 6.65
CA LYS A 45 0.25 3.06 6.74
C LYS A 45 1.07 3.52 5.55
N VAL A 46 0.91 4.79 5.22
CA VAL A 46 1.73 5.51 4.25
C VAL A 46 2.42 6.64 4.99
N GLN A 47 3.73 6.74 4.85
CA GLN A 47 4.53 7.80 5.45
C GLN A 47 5.46 8.40 4.42
N LYS A 48 5.41 9.73 4.29
CA LYS A 48 6.33 10.48 3.43
C LYS A 48 7.57 10.87 4.23
N PHE A 49 8.74 10.54 3.69
CA PHE A 49 10.03 11.09 4.09
C PHE A 49 10.52 12.03 2.99
N ASP A 50 11.59 12.78 3.27
CA ASP A 50 12.14 13.74 2.30
C ASP A 50 12.68 13.05 1.04
N GLU A 51 13.26 11.85 1.20
CA GLU A 51 13.97 11.13 0.13
C GLU A 51 13.20 9.92 -0.43
N HIS A 52 12.14 9.47 0.25
CA HIS A 52 11.36 8.29 -0.16
C HIS A 52 9.95 8.27 0.45
N LEU A 53 9.08 7.46 -0.13
CA LEU A 53 7.78 7.09 0.43
C LEU A 53 7.87 5.71 1.07
N PHE A 54 7.32 5.57 2.27
CA PHE A 54 7.16 4.29 2.94
C PHE A 54 5.70 3.86 2.89
N VAL A 55 5.45 2.62 2.46
CA VAL A 55 4.12 2.01 2.39
C VAL A 55 4.13 0.62 2.99
N MET A 56 3.30 0.42 4.00
CA MET A 56 3.05 -0.87 4.62
C MET A 56 1.61 -1.30 4.32
N LEU A 57 1.43 -2.53 3.85
CA LEU A 57 0.13 -3.21 3.71
C LEU A 57 0.25 -4.63 4.26
N TRP A 58 -0.88 -5.22 4.62
CA TRP A 58 -0.93 -6.67 4.84
C TRP A 58 -1.10 -7.40 3.52
N ASN A 59 -0.74 -8.67 3.48
CA ASN A 59 -1.15 -9.56 2.41
C ASN A 59 -2.10 -10.58 3.00
N ALA A 60 -3.20 -10.85 2.33
CA ALA A 60 -4.02 -12.01 2.62
C ALA A 60 -3.37 -13.24 1.95
N LEU A 61 -2.89 -14.17 2.75
CA LEU A 61 -2.19 -15.37 2.29
C LEU A 61 -3.01 -16.59 2.63
N HIS A 62 -3.22 -17.45 1.65
CA HIS A 62 -3.91 -18.71 1.86
C HIS A 62 -2.89 -19.77 2.35
N MET A 63 -3.26 -20.54 3.37
CA MET A 63 -2.52 -21.75 3.73
C MET A 63 -3.23 -22.98 3.17
N PRO A 64 -2.50 -24.08 2.90
CA PRO A 64 -3.08 -25.34 2.44
C PRO A 64 -4.20 -25.88 3.35
N ASP A 65 -4.20 -25.50 4.62
CA ASP A 65 -5.09 -26.01 5.67
C ASP A 65 -6.33 -25.11 5.90
N GLU A 66 -6.77 -24.37 4.88
CA GLU A 66 -7.90 -23.41 4.83
C GLU A 66 -7.77 -22.13 5.70
N ALA A 67 -6.79 -22.04 6.60
CA ALA A 67 -6.68 -20.88 7.49
C ALA A 67 -6.09 -19.66 6.75
N LEU A 68 -6.81 -18.53 6.82
CA LEU A 68 -6.30 -17.26 6.30
C LEU A 68 -5.16 -16.75 7.19
N VAL A 69 -3.98 -16.55 6.61
CA VAL A 69 -2.82 -15.94 7.26
C VAL A 69 -2.60 -14.55 6.71
N LEU A 70 -2.22 -13.61 7.59
CA LEU A 70 -1.90 -12.26 7.18
C LEU A 70 -0.38 -12.06 7.14
N GLY A 71 0.16 -11.95 5.94
CA GLY A 71 1.53 -11.49 5.71
C GLY A 71 1.67 -9.98 5.87
N GLU A 72 2.91 -9.49 5.83
CA GLU A 72 3.24 -8.06 5.86
C GLU A 72 4.12 -7.73 4.65
N THR A 73 3.76 -6.68 3.91
CA THR A 73 4.60 -6.14 2.84
C THR A 73 4.94 -4.69 3.12
N PHE A 74 6.24 -4.42 3.18
CA PHE A 74 6.82 -3.10 3.35
C PHE A 74 7.44 -2.66 2.03
N ARG A 75 7.18 -1.41 1.62
CA ARG A 75 7.79 -0.80 0.44
C ARG A 75 8.43 0.53 0.80
N TYR A 76 9.61 0.74 0.26
CA TYR A 76 10.32 2.01 0.28
C TYR A 76 10.53 2.43 -1.17
N ILE A 77 9.97 3.56 -1.54
CA ILE A 77 9.89 4.05 -2.92
C ILE A 77 10.71 5.33 -2.97
N GLY A 78 11.91 5.26 -3.52
CA GLY A 78 12.76 6.43 -3.75
C GLY A 78 12.92 6.75 -5.23
N GLU A 79 13.75 7.75 -5.53
CA GLU A 79 13.99 8.15 -6.92
C GLU A 79 14.85 7.11 -7.66
N GLY A 80 14.21 6.34 -8.54
CA GLY A 80 14.85 5.30 -9.34
C GLY A 80 15.25 4.05 -8.55
N TRP A 81 14.62 3.81 -7.40
CA TRP A 81 14.78 2.56 -6.66
C TRP A 81 13.55 2.20 -5.82
N LEU A 82 13.24 0.90 -5.80
CA LEU A 82 12.17 0.30 -5.01
C LEU A 82 12.77 -0.77 -4.12
N LEU A 83 12.53 -0.71 -2.81
CA LEU A 83 12.79 -1.82 -1.90
C LEU A 83 11.44 -2.40 -1.45
N THR A 84 11.22 -3.68 -1.72
CA THR A 84 10.06 -4.43 -1.24
C THR A 84 10.53 -5.50 -0.26
N VAL A 85 10.00 -5.49 0.96
CA VAL A 85 10.21 -6.54 1.95
C VAL A 85 8.90 -7.27 2.16
N GLN A 86 8.86 -8.56 1.84
CA GLN A 86 7.73 -9.44 2.09
C GLN A 86 8.02 -10.33 3.30
N ARG A 87 7.05 -10.43 4.22
CA ARG A 87 7.09 -11.38 5.32
C ARG A 87 5.84 -12.25 5.29
N GLY A 88 6.01 -13.55 5.03
CA GLY A 88 4.89 -14.47 4.78
C GLY A 88 4.17 -14.94 6.06
N ASN A 89 4.82 -14.84 7.22
CA ASN A 89 4.27 -15.36 8.49
C ASN A 89 3.75 -16.82 8.38
N GLY A 90 4.39 -17.63 7.53
CA GLY A 90 4.03 -19.02 7.23
C GLY A 90 3.21 -19.25 5.96
N GLY A 91 2.62 -18.20 5.36
CA GLY A 91 1.96 -18.28 4.06
C GLY A 91 2.90 -17.96 2.89
N GLU A 92 2.57 -18.44 1.69
CA GLU A 92 3.31 -18.15 0.47
C GLU A 92 2.93 -16.74 -0.04
N PRO A 93 3.87 -15.78 -0.08
CA PRO A 93 3.57 -14.44 -0.57
C PRO A 93 3.50 -14.41 -2.10
N PRO A 94 2.75 -13.46 -2.68
CA PRO A 94 2.58 -13.36 -4.13
C PRO A 94 3.93 -13.20 -4.85
N ASP A 95 4.05 -13.83 -6.02
CA ASP A 95 5.27 -13.78 -6.82
C ASP A 95 5.36 -12.48 -7.61
N LEU A 96 5.81 -11.42 -6.93
CA LEU A 96 5.88 -10.07 -7.49
C LEU A 96 6.74 -9.95 -8.77
N PRO A 97 7.85 -10.71 -8.94
CA PRO A 97 8.64 -10.72 -10.17
C PRO A 97 7.87 -11.23 -11.38
N GLU A 98 7.13 -12.33 -11.25
CA GLU A 98 6.27 -12.83 -12.32
C GLU A 98 5.19 -11.79 -12.64
N LEU A 99 4.52 -11.25 -11.61
CA LEU A 99 3.56 -10.17 -11.74
C LEU A 99 4.12 -8.98 -12.54
N LEU A 100 5.31 -8.47 -12.18
CA LEU A 100 5.91 -7.35 -12.89
C LEU A 100 6.42 -7.73 -14.29
N ALA A 101 6.85 -8.97 -14.51
CA ALA A 101 7.28 -9.45 -15.82
C ALA A 101 6.12 -9.49 -16.82
N GLU A 102 4.93 -9.87 -16.36
CA GLU A 102 3.69 -9.89 -17.15
C GLU A 102 3.04 -8.51 -17.28
N ALA A 103 3.32 -7.59 -16.36
CA ALA A 103 2.76 -6.25 -16.37
C ALA A 103 3.15 -5.45 -17.64
N PRO A 104 2.28 -4.55 -18.12
CA PRO A 104 2.58 -3.67 -19.26
C PRO A 104 3.89 -2.88 -19.08
N GLU A 105 4.54 -2.50 -20.17
CA GLU A 105 5.84 -1.80 -20.14
C GLU A 105 5.82 -0.52 -19.28
N HIS A 106 4.73 0.25 -19.32
CA HIS A 106 4.59 1.47 -18.51
C HIS A 106 4.56 1.20 -17.00
N ALA A 107 4.14 -0.01 -16.57
CA ALA A 107 4.18 -0.42 -15.17
C ALA A 107 5.61 -0.74 -14.70
N ARG A 108 6.51 -1.03 -15.64
CA ARG A 108 7.94 -1.31 -15.38
C ARG A 108 8.86 -0.13 -15.65
N ALA A 109 8.34 0.95 -16.25
CA ALA A 109 9.14 2.09 -16.70
C ALA A 109 9.70 2.93 -15.54
N ASP A 110 9.01 2.96 -14.40
CA ASP A 110 9.43 3.75 -13.24
C ASP A 110 9.01 3.07 -11.93
N THR A 111 9.64 3.52 -10.86
CA THR A 111 9.49 3.07 -9.48
C THR A 111 8.04 3.17 -9.00
N MET A 112 7.35 4.27 -9.31
CA MET A 112 5.97 4.49 -8.85
C MET A 112 4.97 3.57 -9.55
N PRO A 113 4.93 3.48 -10.89
CA PRO A 113 4.11 2.50 -11.58
C PRO A 113 4.32 1.06 -11.07
N ALA A 114 5.58 0.64 -10.88
CA ALA A 114 5.87 -0.70 -10.37
C ALA A 114 5.35 -0.90 -8.95
N ALA A 115 5.55 0.08 -8.06
CA ALA A 115 5.02 0.05 -6.71
C ALA A 115 3.49 0.02 -6.70
N TYR A 116 2.84 0.75 -7.62
CA TYR A 116 1.39 0.75 -7.78
C TYR A 116 0.87 -0.62 -8.21
N THR A 117 1.49 -1.26 -9.21
CA THR A 117 1.10 -2.61 -9.66
C THR A 117 1.21 -3.63 -8.53
N ILE A 118 2.29 -3.59 -7.74
CA ILE A 118 2.42 -4.45 -6.55
C ILE A 118 1.34 -4.15 -5.51
N MET A 119 0.99 -2.88 -5.30
CA MET A 119 -0.08 -2.52 -4.37
C MET A 119 -1.45 -2.99 -4.85
N ALA A 120 -1.73 -2.89 -6.15
CA ALA A 120 -2.97 -3.35 -6.75
C ALA A 120 -3.16 -4.85 -6.53
N GLU A 121 -2.14 -5.66 -6.83
CA GLU A 121 -2.16 -7.11 -6.58
C GLU A 121 -2.48 -7.45 -5.11
N ILE A 122 -1.85 -6.74 -4.17
CA ILE A 122 -2.11 -6.96 -2.74
C ILE A 122 -3.55 -6.62 -2.36
N VAL A 123 -4.10 -5.56 -2.95
CA VAL A 123 -5.49 -5.14 -2.71
C VAL A 123 -6.47 -6.14 -3.32
N ASP A 124 -6.20 -6.63 -4.52
CA ASP A 124 -7.00 -7.65 -5.18
C ASP A 124 -7.04 -8.96 -4.36
N GLY A 125 -5.91 -9.31 -3.76
CA GLY A 125 -5.82 -10.43 -2.82
C GLY A 125 -6.77 -10.32 -1.61
N TYR A 126 -7.18 -9.11 -1.19
CA TYR A 126 -8.19 -8.97 -0.13
C TYR A 126 -9.58 -9.39 -0.59
N ALA A 127 -9.95 -9.09 -1.84
CA ALA A 127 -11.24 -9.50 -2.40
C ALA A 127 -11.29 -11.02 -2.54
N SER A 128 -10.22 -11.65 -3.04
CA SER A 128 -10.10 -13.11 -3.11
C SER A 128 -10.19 -13.75 -1.73
N ALA A 129 -9.56 -13.17 -0.72
CA ALA A 129 -9.63 -13.68 0.64
C ALA A 129 -11.02 -13.53 1.27
N ALA A 130 -11.72 -12.42 1.01
CA ALA A 130 -13.09 -12.23 1.46
C ALA A 130 -14.02 -13.28 0.83
N ALA A 131 -13.93 -13.48 -0.49
CA ALA A 131 -14.71 -14.49 -1.21
C ALA A 131 -14.43 -15.91 -0.70
N ALA A 132 -13.17 -16.24 -0.39
CA ALA A 132 -12.82 -17.54 0.20
C ALA A 132 -13.46 -17.75 1.59
N VAL A 133 -13.49 -16.70 2.42
CA VAL A 133 -14.16 -16.75 3.74
C VAL A 133 -15.68 -16.88 3.59
N GLU A 134 -16.29 -16.18 2.63
CA GLU A 134 -17.71 -16.30 2.32
C GLU A 134 -18.08 -17.71 1.85
N SER A 135 -17.33 -18.27 0.90
CA SER A 135 -17.55 -19.64 0.43
C SER A 135 -17.38 -20.67 1.54
N ALA A 136 -16.38 -20.52 2.41
CA ALA A 136 -16.20 -21.41 3.56
C ALA A 136 -17.35 -21.30 4.57
N LEU A 137 -17.98 -20.13 4.68
CA LEU A 137 -19.17 -19.92 5.52
C LEU A 137 -20.40 -20.61 4.91
N GLU A 138 -20.61 -20.49 3.60
CA GLU A 138 -21.73 -21.15 2.90
C GLU A 138 -21.67 -22.68 3.04
N GLU A 139 -20.50 -23.28 2.81
CA GLU A 139 -20.30 -24.73 3.00
C GLU A 139 -20.62 -25.18 4.42
N LEU A 140 -20.25 -24.36 5.40
CA LEU A 140 -20.48 -24.64 6.81
C LEU A 140 -21.95 -24.49 7.20
N GLU A 141 -22.65 -23.52 6.63
CA GLU A 141 -24.09 -23.37 6.79
C GLU A 141 -24.81 -24.63 6.25
N GLU A 142 -24.47 -25.08 5.05
CA GLU A 142 -25.03 -26.32 4.48
C GLU A 142 -24.76 -27.56 5.37
N GLN A 143 -23.55 -27.68 5.91
CA GLN A 143 -23.17 -28.78 6.80
C GLN A 143 -23.99 -28.80 8.09
N VAL A 144 -24.15 -27.65 8.74
CA VAL A 144 -24.93 -27.50 9.98
C VAL A 144 -26.42 -27.79 9.77
N PHE A 145 -26.98 -27.50 8.60
CA PHE A 145 -28.37 -27.83 8.27
C PHE A 145 -28.56 -29.27 7.78
N SER A 146 -27.47 -30.02 7.54
CA SER A 146 -27.49 -31.46 7.29
C SER A 146 -27.29 -32.24 8.60
N GLU A 147 -27.97 -33.38 8.76
CA GLU A 147 -28.20 -34.07 10.05
C GLU A 147 -26.96 -34.70 10.79
N SER A 148 -25.72 -34.20 10.62
CA SER A 148 -24.50 -34.80 11.22
C SER A 148 -23.73 -33.89 12.20
N GLU A 149 -24.29 -33.69 13.39
CA GLU A 149 -23.92 -32.68 14.40
C GLU A 149 -22.56 -32.81 15.16
N ARG A 150 -21.47 -33.36 14.62
CA ARG A 150 -20.23 -33.53 15.45
C ARG A 150 -18.94 -32.88 14.95
N GLU A 151 -18.81 -32.49 13.68
CA GLU A 151 -17.56 -31.89 13.16
C GLU A 151 -17.63 -30.35 12.95
N ASP A 152 -18.84 -29.76 12.93
CA ASP A 152 -19.07 -28.38 12.47
C ASP A 152 -18.61 -27.28 13.45
N HIS A 153 -18.66 -27.55 14.76
CA HIS A 153 -18.29 -26.55 15.78
C HIS A 153 -16.84 -26.04 15.65
N HIS A 154 -15.92 -26.92 15.23
CA HIS A 154 -14.52 -26.55 15.04
C HIS A 154 -14.31 -25.63 13.83
N ARG A 155 -15.12 -25.77 12.77
CA ARG A 155 -15.04 -24.96 11.55
C ARG A 155 -15.68 -23.58 11.77
N ILE A 156 -16.81 -23.50 12.48
CA ILE A 156 -17.42 -22.22 12.91
C ILE A 156 -16.41 -21.40 13.73
N TYR A 157 -15.73 -22.06 14.66
CA TYR A 157 -14.72 -21.41 15.48
C TYR A 157 -13.53 -20.90 14.64
N ARG A 158 -13.09 -21.65 13.62
CA ARG A 158 -12.01 -21.22 12.70
C ARG A 158 -12.41 -19.96 11.93
N ILE A 159 -13.56 -19.95 11.26
CA ILE A 159 -14.02 -18.78 10.49
C ILE A 159 -14.18 -17.56 11.39
N ARG A 160 -14.82 -17.72 12.56
CA ARG A 160 -14.95 -16.62 13.53
C ARG A 160 -13.61 -16.08 14.00
N LYS A 161 -12.62 -16.97 14.19
CA LYS A 161 -11.25 -16.58 14.56
C LYS A 161 -10.56 -15.82 13.43
N ASP A 162 -10.78 -16.20 12.17
CA ASP A 162 -10.14 -15.54 11.03
C ASP A 162 -10.75 -14.15 10.75
N ILE A 163 -12.08 -14.01 10.82
CA ILE A 163 -12.77 -12.71 10.85
C ILE A 163 -12.23 -11.87 12.03
N GLY A 164 -12.10 -12.49 13.21
CA GLY A 164 -11.57 -11.85 14.40
C GLY A 164 -10.11 -11.39 14.26
N ARG A 165 -9.25 -12.15 13.56
CA ARG A 165 -7.88 -11.74 13.25
C ARG A 165 -7.87 -10.50 12.36
N TRP A 166 -8.68 -10.47 11.31
CA TRP A 166 -8.74 -9.35 10.38
C TRP A 166 -9.29 -8.08 11.05
N THR A 167 -10.46 -8.19 11.70
CA THR A 167 -11.08 -7.06 12.41
C THR A 167 -10.29 -6.61 13.65
N GLY A 168 -9.70 -7.54 14.41
CA GLY A 168 -8.88 -7.22 15.58
C GLY A 168 -7.61 -6.44 15.20
N ARG A 169 -6.97 -6.81 14.08
CA ARG A 169 -5.78 -6.10 13.58
C ARG A 169 -6.14 -4.71 13.05
N CYS A 170 -7.30 -4.55 12.40
CA CYS A 170 -7.83 -3.24 11.97
C CYS A 170 -8.19 -2.34 13.16
N ARG A 171 -8.81 -2.88 14.22
CA ARG A 171 -9.28 -2.10 15.39
C ARG A 171 -8.19 -1.73 16.39
N ALA A 172 -7.04 -2.41 16.39
CA ALA A 172 -5.92 -2.13 17.30
C ALA A 172 -5.15 -0.82 16.97
N SER A 173 -5.83 0.22 16.49
CA SER A 173 -5.25 1.54 16.24
C SER A 173 -5.61 2.49 17.38
N PRO A 174 -4.65 2.98 18.19
CA PRO A 174 -4.77 4.34 18.65
C PRO A 174 -4.51 5.22 17.42
N ALA A 175 -5.55 5.90 16.93
CA ALA A 175 -5.42 6.95 15.95
C ALA A 175 -4.35 7.95 16.41
N ARG A 176 -3.11 7.75 15.94
CA ARG A 176 -1.96 8.60 16.23
C ARG A 176 -1.27 8.94 14.92
N CYS A 177 -2.06 9.41 13.95
CA CYS A 177 -1.62 10.41 12.98
C CYS A 177 -1.45 11.76 13.70
N THR A 178 -0.66 11.82 14.77
CA THR A 178 -0.21 13.09 15.32
C THR A 178 1.22 13.32 14.89
N ARG A 179 1.36 14.19 13.89
CA ARG A 179 2.46 15.16 13.77
C ARG A 179 3.86 14.52 13.68
N ALA A 180 4.35 14.32 12.45
CA ALA A 180 5.78 14.24 12.20
C ALA A 180 6.44 15.55 12.71
N PRO A 181 7.41 15.51 13.64
CA PRO A 181 8.17 16.69 14.00
C PRO A 181 9.19 16.94 12.89
N GLY A 182 9.06 18.01 12.12
CA GLY A 182 10.12 18.41 11.18
C GLY A 182 9.71 19.17 9.92
N ILE A 183 8.42 19.24 9.56
CA ILE A 183 8.01 19.98 8.36
C ILE A 183 7.99 21.49 8.67
N SER A 184 9.15 22.13 8.50
CA SER A 184 9.29 23.57 8.35
C SER A 184 8.43 24.02 7.16
N ARG A 185 7.33 24.73 7.45
CA ARG A 185 6.54 25.41 6.42
C ARG A 185 7.39 26.56 5.87
N ARG A 186 8.08 26.35 4.75
CA ARG A 186 8.41 27.48 3.87
C ARG A 186 7.11 27.90 3.19
N SER A 187 6.58 29.05 3.62
CA SER A 187 5.52 29.78 2.93
C SER A 187 5.98 30.13 1.51
N PRO A 188 5.15 29.94 0.46
CA PRO A 188 5.40 30.58 -0.82
C PRO A 188 5.15 32.08 -0.62
N SER A 189 6.18 32.88 -0.85
CA SER A 189 6.09 34.33 -1.00
C SER A 189 5.00 34.66 -2.02
N ALA A 190 4.05 35.51 -1.62
CA ALA A 190 3.00 36.04 -2.47
C ALA A 190 3.64 36.80 -3.65
N ALA A 191 3.63 36.20 -4.84
CA ALA A 191 3.75 36.94 -6.08
C ALA A 191 2.35 37.41 -6.47
N SER A 192 2.13 38.72 -6.29
CA SER A 192 0.93 39.45 -6.66
C SER A 192 0.64 39.33 -8.15
N ALA A 193 -0.43 38.62 -8.52
CA ALA A 193 -1.07 38.74 -9.82
C ALA A 193 -2.21 39.78 -9.69
N SER A 194 -1.93 41.01 -10.08
CA SER A 194 -2.94 42.06 -10.25
C SER A 194 -3.60 41.92 -11.62
N CYS A 195 -4.85 41.48 -11.65
CA CYS A 195 -5.77 41.71 -12.77
C CYS A 195 -6.23 43.18 -12.75
N PRO A 196 -6.21 43.93 -13.86
CA PRO A 196 -6.97 45.15 -13.98
C PRO A 196 -8.30 44.88 -14.68
N THR A 197 -9.40 45.32 -14.07
CA THR A 197 -10.67 45.57 -14.76
C THR A 197 -11.15 46.95 -14.33
N SER A 198 -11.24 47.87 -15.28
CA SER A 198 -12.08 49.06 -15.16
C SER A 198 -12.48 49.54 -16.55
N MET A 199 -13.79 49.46 -16.83
CA MET A 199 -14.49 50.21 -17.86
C MET A 199 -14.52 51.71 -17.47
N THR A 200 -14.47 52.62 -18.45
CA THR A 200 -15.55 53.59 -18.74
C THR A 200 -15.27 54.43 -20.01
N SER A 201 -16.38 54.73 -20.69
CA SER A 201 -16.70 55.47 -21.92
C SER A 201 -16.20 56.92 -22.10
N SER A 202 -16.04 57.37 -23.36
CA SER A 202 -16.78 58.54 -23.94
C SER A 202 -16.49 58.81 -25.44
N THR A 203 -17.56 58.85 -26.24
CA THR A 203 -17.96 59.84 -27.29
C THR A 203 -17.03 60.21 -28.46
N THR A 204 -17.50 60.06 -29.72
CA THR A 204 -17.74 61.16 -30.71
C THR A 204 -18.33 60.64 -32.05
N ARG A 205 -19.41 61.29 -32.50
CA ARG A 205 -20.10 61.26 -33.83
C ARG A 205 -19.78 62.60 -34.53
N PRO A 206 -19.68 62.79 -35.88
CA PRO A 206 -20.76 62.71 -36.90
C PRO A 206 -20.25 62.25 -38.31
N ALA A 207 -20.97 62.18 -39.45
CA ALA A 207 -22.14 62.89 -40.00
C ALA A 207 -22.80 62.09 -41.17
N ARG A 208 -24.02 62.50 -41.53
CA ARG A 208 -24.83 62.22 -42.77
C ARG A 208 -24.60 63.42 -43.76
N PRO A 209 -25.24 63.63 -44.94
CA PRO A 209 -26.16 62.85 -45.81
C PRO A 209 -25.75 63.06 -47.31
N PRO A 210 -26.59 63.33 -48.36
CA PRO A 210 -28.06 63.40 -48.53
C PRO A 210 -28.74 62.04 -48.71
#